data_AF-A0A1Q4ZAW4-F1
#
_entry.id   AF-A0A1Q4ZAW4-F1
#
_cell.length_a   1.000
_cell.length_b   1.000
_cell.length_c   1.000
_cell.angle_alpha   90.00
_cell.angle_beta   90.00
_cell.angle_gamma   90.00
#
_symmetry.space_group_name_H-M   'P 1'
#
loop_
_entity.id
_entity.type
_entity.pdbx_description
1 polymer ?
#
loop_
_entity_poly.entity_id
_entity_poly.type
_entity_poly.pdbx_seq_one_letter_code
_entity_poly.pdbx_strand_id
1 'polypeptide(L)'
;MYHDENGTGCLRAQRHDPAIGFLRLSVAPQARCRGIGSALLARIAAEAGDRGTERIQAMVSAGTPGPRFVRGWRVMLRLELHEQRLDWDVLRRCHELAANPHPDYRVVSWQRAAPAEWAPSFGRVMGHVLDAPGAALQMASRAWDTAAVRAWEAETAGQRLLVSAVVHLPSCEVVGATVADARAQAADQHDTAGHRTGGLARWMKARHTLRLHELFPRPGRSRSP
;
A
#
# COMPACT_ATOMS: atom_id res chain seq x y z
N MET A 1 -24.30 5.19 3.34
CA MET A 1 -24.05 4.57 2.02
C MET A 1 -25.23 4.94 1.14
N TYR A 2 -24.99 5.30 -0.12
CA TYR A 2 -25.99 5.87 -1.02
C TYR A 2 -26.30 4.86 -2.11
N HIS A 3 -27.59 4.57 -2.29
CA HIS A 3 -28.06 3.66 -3.31
C HIS A 3 -29.00 4.40 -4.27
N ASP A 4 -28.90 3.99 -5.52
CA ASP A 4 -29.85 4.17 -6.62
C ASP A 4 -30.02 2.78 -7.25
N GLU A 5 -31.12 2.53 -7.97
CA GLU A 5 -31.39 1.21 -8.59
C GLU A 5 -30.20 0.68 -9.39
N ASN A 6 -29.44 1.58 -10.05
CA ASN A 6 -28.33 1.20 -10.91
C ASN A 6 -26.99 1.83 -10.50
N GLY A 7 -26.88 2.36 -9.28
CA GLY A 7 -25.68 3.05 -8.82
C GLY A 7 -25.48 3.01 -7.31
N THR A 8 -24.22 3.05 -6.90
CA THR A 8 -23.85 3.14 -5.49
C THR A 8 -22.80 4.22 -5.29
N GLY A 9 -22.89 4.89 -4.15
CA GLY A 9 -21.91 5.89 -3.73
C GLY A 9 -21.66 5.82 -2.23
N CYS A 10 -20.45 6.12 -1.81
CA CYS A 10 -20.15 6.39 -0.42
C CYS A 10 -19.02 7.41 -0.30
N LEU A 11 -19.11 8.21 0.75
CA LEU A 11 -18.06 9.10 1.18
C LEU A 11 -17.55 8.62 2.53
N ARG A 12 -16.24 8.48 2.67
CA ARG A 12 -15.60 8.10 3.93
C ARG A 12 -14.68 9.24 4.36
N ALA A 13 -14.84 9.73 5.59
CA ALA A 13 -13.89 10.68 6.16
C ALA A 13 -12.49 10.05 6.19
N GLN A 14 -11.46 10.84 5.86
CA GLN A 14 -10.09 10.39 6.01
C GLN A 14 -9.66 10.54 7.47
N ARG A 15 -9.02 9.49 8.01
CA ARG A 15 -8.59 9.47 9.43
C ARG A 15 -7.56 10.55 9.75
N HIS A 16 -6.79 10.99 8.75
CA HIS A 16 -5.73 11.96 8.92
C HIS A 16 -6.16 13.42 8.65
N ASP A 17 -7.30 13.65 7.99
CA ASP A 17 -7.88 14.96 7.76
C ASP A 17 -9.41 14.81 7.62
N PRO A 18 -10.20 15.10 8.69
CA PRO A 18 -11.65 14.95 8.66
C PRO A 18 -12.34 15.95 7.73
N ALA A 19 -11.66 17.03 7.31
CA ALA A 19 -12.19 17.95 6.30
C ALA A 19 -12.16 17.35 4.88
N ILE A 20 -11.56 16.16 4.71
CA ILE A 20 -11.48 15.44 3.44
C ILE A 20 -12.35 14.18 3.44
N GLY A 21 -13.27 14.11 2.48
CA GLY A 21 -14.06 12.93 2.18
C GLY A 21 -13.51 12.15 0.99
N PHE A 22 -13.27 10.86 1.17
CA PHE A 22 -12.87 9.95 0.09
C PHE A 22 -14.08 9.27 -0.54
N LEU A 23 -14.34 9.58 -1.81
CA LEU A 23 -15.46 9.12 -2.60
C LEU A 23 -15.16 7.76 -3.25
N ARG A 24 -16.09 6.82 -3.09
CA ARG A 24 -16.24 5.67 -3.99
C ARG A 24 -17.61 5.75 -4.64
N LEU A 25 -17.65 5.67 -5.96
CA LEU A 25 -18.88 5.76 -6.74
C LEU A 25 -18.80 4.78 -7.90
N SER A 26 -19.87 4.02 -8.11
CA SER A 26 -20.02 3.10 -9.23
C SER A 26 -21.43 3.20 -9.82
N VAL A 27 -21.51 3.05 -11.15
CA VAL A 27 -22.77 2.98 -11.90
C VAL A 27 -22.69 1.77 -12.81
N ALA A 28 -23.75 0.96 -12.82
CA ALA A 28 -23.87 -0.22 -13.66
C ALA A 28 -23.58 0.13 -15.14
N PRO A 29 -22.77 -0.66 -15.87
CA PRO A 29 -22.38 -0.34 -17.24
C PRO A 29 -23.54 0.06 -18.16
N GLN A 30 -24.68 -0.64 -18.05
CA GLN A 30 -25.87 -0.48 -18.87
C GLN A 30 -26.66 0.81 -18.56
N ALA A 31 -26.44 1.41 -17.39
CA ALA A 31 -27.14 2.61 -16.92
C ALA A 31 -26.26 3.88 -16.96
N ARG A 32 -25.04 3.78 -17.51
CA ARG A 32 -24.12 4.92 -17.63
C ARG A 32 -24.67 5.98 -18.59
N CYS A 33 -24.17 7.20 -18.44
CA CYS A 33 -24.56 8.37 -19.26
C CYS A 33 -26.05 8.77 -19.14
N ARG A 34 -26.73 8.33 -18.09
CA ARG A 34 -28.14 8.68 -17.77
C ARG A 34 -28.27 9.65 -16.58
N GLY A 35 -27.19 10.32 -16.18
CA GLY A 35 -27.19 11.28 -15.06
C GLY A 35 -27.10 10.67 -13.65
N ILE A 36 -27.25 9.35 -13.48
CA ILE A 36 -27.23 8.66 -12.17
C ILE A 36 -25.98 9.00 -11.34
N GLY A 37 -24.80 8.90 -11.95
CA GLY A 37 -23.54 9.19 -11.25
C GLY A 37 -23.47 10.64 -10.78
N SER A 38 -23.94 11.59 -11.59
CA SER A 38 -23.97 13.01 -11.25
C SER A 38 -24.96 13.29 -10.13
N ALA A 39 -26.15 12.66 -10.16
CA ALA A 39 -27.16 12.78 -9.12
C ALA A 39 -26.65 12.22 -7.78
N LEU A 40 -26.00 11.05 -7.79
CA LEU A 40 -25.37 10.47 -6.61
C LEU A 40 -24.28 11.38 -6.05
N LEU A 41 -23.39 11.90 -6.89
CA LEU A 41 -22.33 12.82 -6.47
C LEU A 41 -22.90 14.11 -5.86
N ALA A 42 -23.92 14.71 -6.48
CA ALA A 42 -24.54 15.93 -5.99
C ALA A 42 -25.15 15.74 -4.59
N ARG A 43 -25.88 14.64 -4.39
CA ARG A 43 -26.42 14.28 -3.07
C ARG A 43 -25.32 14.07 -2.04
N ILE A 44 -24.28 13.32 -2.40
CA ILE A 44 -23.13 13.07 -1.51
C ILE A 44 -22.45 14.37 -1.11
N ALA A 45 -22.23 15.28 -2.07
CA ALA A 45 -21.55 16.54 -1.82
C ALA A 45 -22.35 17.47 -0.92
N ALA A 46 -23.69 17.53 -1.10
CA ALA A 46 -24.56 18.33 -0.24
C ALA A 46 -24.45 17.87 1.23
N GLU A 47 -24.64 16.57 1.49
CA GLU A 47 -24.57 16.05 2.86
C GLU A 47 -23.14 16.03 3.43
N ALA A 48 -22.11 16.08 2.57
CA ALA A 48 -20.73 16.22 3.01
C ALA A 48 -20.49 17.62 3.61
N GLY A 49 -21.02 18.66 2.97
CA GLY A 49 -20.95 20.03 3.46
C GLY A 49 -21.56 20.18 4.86
N ASP A 50 -22.73 19.57 5.09
CA ASP A 50 -23.40 19.58 6.40
C ASP A 50 -22.58 18.92 7.52
N ARG A 51 -21.64 18.04 7.15
CA ARG A 51 -20.74 17.33 8.08
C ARG A 51 -19.36 17.98 8.21
N GLY A 52 -19.18 19.20 7.69
CA GLY A 52 -17.92 19.93 7.72
C GLY A 52 -16.85 19.36 6.78
N THR A 53 -17.23 18.52 5.81
CA THR A 53 -16.30 18.07 4.77
C THR A 53 -16.11 19.20 3.75
N GLU A 54 -14.91 19.74 3.67
CA GLU A 54 -14.58 20.85 2.77
C GLU A 54 -14.16 20.36 1.38
N ARG A 55 -13.58 19.16 1.30
CA ARG A 55 -12.95 18.64 0.07
C ARG A 55 -13.34 17.19 -0.18
N ILE A 56 -13.62 16.85 -1.44
CA ILE A 56 -13.84 15.47 -1.88
C ILE A 56 -12.66 15.02 -2.72
N GLN A 57 -12.15 13.82 -2.43
CA GLN A 57 -11.12 13.15 -3.21
C GLN A 57 -11.65 11.83 -3.76
N ALA A 58 -11.12 11.40 -4.90
CA ALA A 58 -11.44 10.13 -5.51
C ALA A 58 -10.21 9.55 -6.21
N MET A 59 -10.09 8.22 -6.22
CA MET A 59 -9.19 7.52 -7.14
C MET A 59 -9.94 7.15 -8.40
N VAL A 60 -9.34 7.45 -9.55
CA VAL A 60 -9.96 7.26 -10.85
C VAL A 60 -9.00 6.47 -11.74
N SER A 61 -9.43 5.29 -12.19
CA SER A 61 -8.65 4.45 -13.09
C SER A 61 -8.58 5.07 -14.49
N ALA A 62 -7.36 5.22 -15.01
CA ALA A 62 -7.14 5.59 -16.40
C ALA A 62 -7.78 4.57 -17.35
N GLY A 63 -8.19 5.00 -18.55
CA GLY A 63 -8.84 4.14 -19.55
C GLY A 63 -10.28 3.74 -19.22
N THR A 64 -10.83 4.17 -18.08
CA THR A 64 -12.25 3.96 -17.73
C THR A 64 -13.10 5.21 -18.04
N PRO A 65 -14.43 5.18 -17.89
CA PRO A 65 -15.26 6.40 -17.99
C PRO A 65 -14.99 7.45 -16.89
N GLY A 66 -14.33 7.08 -15.80
CA GLY A 66 -14.13 7.93 -14.62
C GLY A 66 -13.42 9.26 -14.90
N PRO A 67 -12.31 9.33 -15.66
CA PRO A 67 -11.62 10.60 -15.95
C PRO A 67 -12.51 11.61 -16.66
N ARG A 68 -13.45 11.16 -17.50
CA ARG A 68 -14.45 12.04 -18.12
C ARG A 68 -15.48 12.52 -17.11
N PHE A 69 -15.89 11.66 -16.18
CA PHE A 69 -16.87 11.99 -15.14
C PHE A 69 -16.37 13.09 -14.19
N VAL A 70 -15.09 13.05 -13.79
CA VAL A 70 -14.49 14.05 -12.89
C VAL A 70 -13.83 15.22 -13.65
N ARG A 71 -14.21 15.47 -14.91
CA ARG A 71 -13.64 16.57 -15.69
C ARG A 71 -13.85 17.90 -14.95
N GLY A 72 -12.77 18.64 -14.74
CA GLY A 72 -12.76 19.89 -13.95
C GLY A 72 -12.26 19.73 -12.52
N TRP A 73 -12.06 18.50 -12.04
CA TRP A 73 -11.41 18.24 -10.75
C TRP A 73 -9.90 18.43 -10.88
N ARG A 74 -9.26 18.92 -9.82
CA ARG A 74 -7.79 19.06 -9.76
C ARG A 74 -7.13 17.69 -9.57
N VAL A 75 -6.21 17.34 -10.46
CA VAL A 75 -5.41 16.11 -10.33
C VAL A 75 -4.34 16.33 -9.25
N MET A 76 -4.37 15.52 -8.18
CA MET A 76 -3.40 15.62 -7.08
C MET A 76 -2.22 14.68 -7.20
N LEU A 77 -2.45 13.48 -7.73
CA LEU A 77 -1.42 12.47 -7.91
C LEU A 77 -1.80 11.57 -9.10
N ARG A 78 -0.80 11.15 -9.88
CA ARG A 78 -0.93 10.07 -10.84
C ARG A 78 -0.15 8.88 -10.30
N LEU A 79 -0.82 7.74 -10.22
CA LEU A 79 -0.25 6.49 -9.74
C LEU A 79 -0.22 5.48 -10.89
N GLU A 80 0.86 4.73 -10.97
CA GLU A 80 0.98 3.56 -11.85
C GLU A 80 0.96 2.30 -11.01
N LEU A 81 -0.12 1.54 -11.13
CA LEU A 81 -0.23 0.24 -10.48
C LEU A 81 0.54 -0.80 -11.29
N HIS A 82 1.59 -1.35 -10.69
CA HIS A 82 2.37 -2.43 -11.27
C HIS A 82 1.95 -3.75 -10.61
N GLU A 83 1.41 -4.68 -11.41
CA GLU A 83 1.13 -6.05 -10.96
C GLU A 83 2.17 -6.99 -11.56
N GLN A 84 2.88 -7.72 -10.70
CA GLN A 84 3.82 -8.74 -11.13
C GLN A 84 3.35 -10.12 -10.70
N ARG A 85 3.21 -11.03 -11.66
CA ARG A 85 2.92 -12.44 -11.38
C ARG A 85 4.19 -13.10 -10.85
N LEU A 86 4.09 -13.74 -9.68
CA LEU A 86 5.15 -14.64 -9.19
C LEU A 86 5.03 -15.99 -9.91
N ASP A 87 5.79 -16.16 -10.98
CA ASP A 87 5.98 -17.42 -11.71
C ASP A 87 7.41 -17.95 -11.52
N TRP A 88 7.72 -19.08 -12.17
CA TRP A 88 9.02 -19.72 -12.04
C TRP A 88 10.19 -18.86 -12.50
N ASP A 89 10.02 -18.06 -13.56
CA ASP A 89 11.08 -17.18 -14.06
C ASP A 89 11.37 -16.04 -13.08
N VAL A 90 10.33 -15.45 -12.50
CA VAL A 90 10.48 -14.46 -11.44
C VAL A 90 11.18 -15.06 -10.23
N LEU A 91 10.76 -16.24 -9.77
CA LEU A 91 11.38 -16.90 -8.61
C LEU A 91 12.85 -17.25 -8.87
N ARG A 92 13.19 -17.76 -10.06
CA ARG A 92 14.58 -18.01 -10.48
C ARG A 92 15.43 -16.74 -10.41
N ARG A 93 14.92 -15.64 -10.97
CA ARG A 93 15.61 -14.33 -10.92
C ARG A 93 15.78 -13.83 -9.49
N CYS A 94 14.79 -14.04 -8.62
CA CYS A 94 14.90 -13.71 -7.21
C CYS A 94 16.00 -14.55 -6.52
N HIS A 95 16.12 -15.84 -6.83
CA HIS A 95 17.22 -16.67 -6.31
C HIS A 95 18.60 -16.14 -6.76
N GLU A 96 18.77 -15.80 -8.03
CA GLU A 96 20.02 -15.22 -8.57
C GLU A 96 20.39 -13.91 -7.86
N LEU A 97 19.41 -13.01 -7.68
CA LEU A 97 19.63 -11.75 -6.99
C LEU A 97 19.96 -11.95 -5.50
N ALA A 98 19.26 -12.89 -4.84
CA ALA A 98 19.43 -13.18 -3.41
C ALA A 98 20.75 -13.88 -3.06
N ALA A 99 21.35 -14.58 -4.03
CA ALA A 99 22.61 -15.31 -3.90
C ALA A 99 23.82 -14.39 -3.75
N ASN A 100 23.74 -13.13 -4.21
CA ASN A 100 24.84 -12.19 -4.08
C ASN A 100 24.99 -11.76 -2.60
N PRO A 101 26.14 -12.02 -1.96
CA PRO A 101 26.38 -11.60 -0.59
C PRO A 101 26.65 -10.09 -0.53
N HIS A 102 26.21 -9.47 0.56
CA HIS A 102 26.58 -8.10 0.93
C HIS A 102 27.29 -8.17 2.29
N PRO A 103 28.63 -8.16 2.34
CA PRO A 103 29.41 -8.54 3.54
C PRO A 103 29.04 -7.81 4.83
N ASP A 104 28.71 -6.52 4.76
CA ASP A 104 28.36 -5.71 5.93
C ASP A 104 26.85 -5.65 6.22
N TYR A 105 26.06 -6.42 5.49
CA TYR A 105 24.60 -6.36 5.55
C TYR A 105 23.98 -7.74 5.67
N ARG A 106 22.83 -7.80 6.34
CA ARG A 106 21.96 -8.98 6.34
C ARG A 106 20.52 -8.60 6.08
N VAL A 107 19.78 -9.48 5.40
CA VAL A 107 18.32 -9.39 5.35
C VAL A 107 17.73 -10.24 6.46
N VAL A 108 16.86 -9.65 7.26
CA VAL A 108 16.07 -10.29 8.31
C VAL A 108 14.60 -10.15 7.98
N SER A 109 13.73 -10.99 8.55
CA SER A 109 12.29 -10.91 8.28
C SER A 109 11.44 -11.35 9.47
N TRP A 110 10.28 -10.73 9.63
CA TRP A 110 9.31 -11.02 10.70
C TRP A 110 7.87 -10.79 10.23
N GLN A 111 6.89 -11.47 10.83
CA GLN A 111 5.45 -11.34 10.48
C GLN A 111 4.61 -10.56 11.51
N ARG A 112 5.12 -10.43 12.74
CA ARG A 112 4.42 -9.79 13.87
C ARG A 112 5.15 -8.51 14.27
N ALA A 113 5.44 -8.37 15.56
CA ALA A 113 6.21 -7.25 16.06
C ALA A 113 7.67 -7.29 15.56
N ALA A 114 8.19 -6.13 15.18
CA ALA A 114 9.61 -5.91 14.98
C ALA A 114 10.36 -6.25 16.28
N PRO A 115 11.48 -7.01 16.20
CA PRO A 115 12.35 -7.24 17.35
C PRO A 115 12.72 -5.93 18.06
N ALA A 116 12.80 -5.97 19.39
CA ALA A 116 12.93 -4.78 20.22
C ALA A 116 14.19 -3.97 19.89
N GLU A 117 15.29 -4.66 19.57
CA GLU A 117 16.56 -4.06 19.16
C GLU A 117 16.48 -3.28 17.85
N TRP A 118 15.52 -3.59 16.96
CA TRP A 118 15.39 -2.96 15.66
C TRP A 118 14.22 -1.99 15.57
N ALA A 119 13.25 -2.05 16.49
CA ALA A 119 12.07 -1.18 16.45
C ALA A 119 12.41 0.32 16.30
N PRO A 120 13.43 0.89 16.98
CA PRO A 120 13.78 2.29 16.79
C PRO A 120 14.31 2.62 15.38
N SER A 121 15.23 1.81 14.85
CA SER A 121 15.82 2.05 13.52
C SER A 121 14.84 1.71 12.38
N PHE A 122 14.02 0.68 12.57
CA PHE A 122 12.90 0.37 11.69
C PHE A 122 11.88 1.52 11.64
N GLY A 123 11.55 2.13 12.79
CA GLY A 123 10.72 3.33 12.85
C GLY A 123 11.27 4.47 11.99
N ARG A 124 12.56 4.79 12.13
CA ARG A 124 13.22 5.82 11.28
C ARG A 124 13.08 5.50 9.79
N VAL A 125 13.30 4.24 9.40
CA VAL A 125 13.10 3.79 8.01
C VAL A 125 11.63 3.94 7.58
N MET A 126 10.67 3.54 8.40
CA MET A 126 9.24 3.73 8.10
C MET A 126 8.85 5.22 8.00
N GLY A 127 9.53 6.11 8.75
CA GLY A 127 9.34 7.55 8.65
C GLY A 127 9.60 8.10 7.26
N HIS A 128 10.62 7.59 6.59
CA HIS A 128 10.96 7.96 5.22
C HIS A 128 9.96 7.44 4.16
N VAL A 129 9.04 6.53 4.50
CA VAL A 129 7.92 6.17 3.61
C VAL A 129 7.03 7.39 3.35
N LEU A 130 6.97 8.34 4.30
CA LEU A 130 6.28 9.62 4.13
C LEU A 130 6.97 10.55 3.13
N ASP A 131 8.22 10.27 2.73
CA ASP A 131 8.94 11.04 1.72
C ASP A 131 8.49 10.68 0.29
N ALA A 132 7.65 9.65 0.12
CA ALA A 132 7.13 9.25 -1.19
C ALA A 132 6.15 10.31 -1.75
N PRO A 133 6.20 10.62 -3.06
CA PRO A 133 5.26 11.55 -3.69
C PRO A 133 3.80 11.20 -3.40
N GLY A 134 3.08 12.10 -2.75
CA GLY A 134 1.66 11.91 -2.42
C GLY A 134 1.38 11.11 -1.13
N ALA A 135 2.40 10.70 -0.36
CA ALA A 135 2.20 10.05 0.94
C ALA A 135 1.39 10.91 1.92
N ALA A 136 1.60 12.23 1.89
CA ALA A 136 0.83 13.20 2.67
C ALA A 136 -0.67 13.26 2.33
N LEU A 137 -1.09 12.70 1.19
CA LEU A 137 -2.51 12.56 0.82
C LEU A 137 -3.16 11.29 1.41
N GLN A 138 -2.35 10.41 2.00
CA GLN A 138 -2.79 9.09 2.47
C GLN A 138 -2.62 8.95 3.98
N MET A 139 -1.63 9.62 4.56
CA MET A 139 -1.24 9.49 5.96
C MET A 139 -0.90 10.87 6.54
N ALA A 140 -1.31 11.09 7.80
CA ALA A 140 -0.84 12.25 8.55
C ALA A 140 0.68 12.17 8.70
N SER A 141 1.34 13.33 8.63
CA SER A 141 2.71 13.43 9.11
C SER A 141 2.74 13.05 10.60
N ARG A 142 3.61 12.10 10.96
CA ARG A 142 3.83 11.69 12.34
C ARG A 142 5.29 11.32 12.56
N ALA A 143 5.76 11.50 13.79
CA ALA A 143 7.01 10.88 14.20
C ALA A 143 6.86 9.35 14.17
N TRP A 144 7.84 8.66 13.61
CA TRP A 144 7.91 7.20 13.58
C TRP A 144 8.94 6.69 14.59
N ASP A 145 8.65 6.90 15.87
CA ASP A 145 9.40 6.32 16.97
C ASP A 145 8.94 4.87 17.27
N THR A 146 9.56 4.26 18.29
CA THR A 146 9.20 2.90 18.72
C THR A 146 7.73 2.78 19.11
N ALA A 147 7.13 3.78 19.75
CA ALA A 147 5.73 3.74 20.15
C ALA A 147 4.81 3.76 18.93
N ALA A 148 5.12 4.58 17.92
CA ALA A 148 4.41 4.61 16.64
C ALA A 148 4.51 3.29 15.88
N VAL A 149 5.66 2.61 15.93
CA VAL A 149 5.83 1.25 15.40
C VAL A 149 4.90 0.27 16.12
N ARG A 150 4.86 0.28 17.46
CA ARG A 150 3.96 -0.61 18.22
C ARG A 150 2.48 -0.34 17.96
N ALA A 151 2.10 0.92 17.83
CA ALA A 151 0.74 1.30 17.47
C ALA A 151 0.36 0.77 16.08
N TRP A 152 1.25 0.94 15.09
CA TRP A 152 1.05 0.39 13.74
C TRP A 152 0.91 -1.14 13.77
N GLU A 153 1.77 -1.84 14.51
CA GLU A 153 1.69 -3.30 14.67
C GLU A 153 0.36 -3.75 15.27
N ALA A 154 -0.16 -3.03 16.26
CA ALA A 154 -1.45 -3.31 16.87
C ALA A 154 -2.61 -3.08 15.88
N GLU A 155 -2.57 -1.99 15.10
CA GLU A 155 -3.56 -1.71 14.05
C GLU A 155 -3.58 -2.78 12.97
N THR A 156 -2.43 -3.40 12.68
CA THR A 156 -2.27 -4.42 11.63
C THR A 156 -2.28 -5.86 12.15
N ALA A 157 -2.53 -6.09 13.44
CA ALA A 157 -2.40 -7.42 14.06
C ALA A 157 -3.29 -8.51 13.42
N GLY A 158 -4.39 -8.12 12.76
CA GLY A 158 -5.27 -9.03 12.01
C GLY A 158 -4.84 -9.32 10.57
N GLN A 159 -3.78 -8.68 10.09
CA GLN A 159 -3.27 -8.83 8.71
C GLN A 159 -2.14 -9.87 8.66
N ARG A 160 -1.90 -10.45 7.48
CA ARG A 160 -0.79 -11.38 7.27
C ARG A 160 0.41 -10.60 6.72
N LEU A 161 0.95 -9.74 7.56
CA LEU A 161 2.11 -8.93 7.16
C LEU A 161 3.38 -9.77 7.16
N LEU A 162 4.23 -9.53 6.16
CA LEU A 162 5.65 -9.86 6.21
C LEU A 162 6.44 -8.57 6.10
N VAL A 163 7.37 -8.37 7.02
CA VAL A 163 8.40 -7.34 6.93
C VAL A 163 9.72 -8.02 6.62
N SER A 164 10.45 -7.49 5.65
CA SER A 164 11.87 -7.78 5.46
C SER A 164 12.68 -6.51 5.59
N ALA A 165 13.78 -6.56 6.32
CA ALA A 165 14.64 -5.41 6.55
C ALA A 165 16.10 -5.74 6.29
N VAL A 166 16.84 -4.75 5.79
CA VAL A 166 18.31 -4.77 5.71
C VAL A 166 18.86 -4.22 7.02
N VAL A 167 19.67 -5.02 7.70
CA VAL A 167 20.42 -4.62 8.88
C VAL A 167 21.88 -4.43 8.48
N HIS A 168 22.44 -3.27 8.79
CA HIS A 168 23.88 -3.02 8.68
C HIS A 168 24.57 -3.63 9.90
N LEU A 169 25.47 -4.58 9.68
CA LEU A 169 26.08 -5.39 10.73
C LEU A 169 26.97 -4.58 11.68
N PRO A 170 27.84 -3.66 11.21
CA PRO A 170 28.68 -2.86 12.11
C PRO A 170 27.90 -1.95 13.07
N SER A 171 26.78 -1.37 12.63
CA SER A 171 25.97 -0.48 13.49
C SER A 171 24.80 -1.19 14.18
N CYS A 172 24.51 -2.43 13.80
CA CYS A 172 23.33 -3.18 14.25
C CYS A 172 21.98 -2.47 13.98
N GLU A 173 21.91 -1.60 12.97
CA GLU A 173 20.72 -0.81 12.68
C GLU A 173 20.01 -1.29 11.41
N VAL A 174 18.67 -1.16 11.40
CA VAL A 174 17.88 -1.27 10.17
C VAL A 174 18.12 -0.04 9.32
N VAL A 175 18.58 -0.29 8.08
CA VAL A 175 18.93 0.75 7.10
C VAL A 175 18.03 0.72 5.86
N GLY A 176 17.11 -0.23 5.80
CA GLY A 176 16.04 -0.27 4.81
C GLY A 176 15.03 -1.38 5.10
N ALA A 177 13.79 -1.19 4.65
CA ALA A 177 12.72 -2.15 4.91
C ALA A 177 11.68 -2.19 3.78
N THR A 178 11.03 -3.33 3.66
CA THR A 178 9.86 -3.52 2.80
C THR A 178 8.81 -4.33 3.55
N VAL A 179 7.56 -3.93 3.39
CA VAL A 179 6.40 -4.55 4.04
C VAL A 179 5.43 -4.99 2.97
N ALA A 180 4.93 -6.22 3.11
CA ALA A 180 3.84 -6.74 2.28
C ALA A 180 2.71 -7.30 3.14
N ASP A 181 1.47 -6.99 2.76
CA ASP A 181 0.28 -7.64 3.28
C ASP A 181 -0.09 -8.81 2.38
N ALA A 182 0.13 -10.04 2.85
CA ALA A 182 -0.21 -11.25 2.11
C ALA A 182 -1.70 -11.56 2.24
N ARG A 183 -2.48 -11.07 1.27
CA ARG A 183 -3.87 -11.51 1.09
C ARG A 183 -3.88 -12.80 0.28
N ALA A 184 -4.96 -13.58 0.37
CA ALA A 184 -5.07 -14.94 -0.18
C ALA A 184 -4.69 -15.09 -1.68
N GLN A 185 -4.59 -14.00 -2.45
CA GLN A 185 -4.22 -14.02 -3.88
C GLN A 185 -3.23 -12.91 -4.31
N ALA A 186 -2.83 -11.98 -3.43
CA ALA A 186 -2.01 -10.82 -3.78
C ALA A 186 -1.21 -10.30 -2.57
N ALA A 187 -0.06 -9.67 -2.83
CA ALA A 187 0.75 -9.00 -1.82
C ALA A 187 0.98 -7.54 -2.22
N ASP A 188 0.54 -6.61 -1.37
CA ASP A 188 0.73 -5.16 -1.59
C ASP A 188 2.09 -4.73 -1.00
N GLN A 189 3.08 -4.46 -1.86
CA GLN A 189 4.41 -3.99 -1.43
C GLN A 189 4.44 -2.47 -1.33
N HIS A 190 4.76 -1.94 -0.14
CA HIS A 190 4.92 -0.49 0.07
C HIS A 190 6.37 -0.05 -0.19
N ASP A 191 6.52 1.18 -0.71
CA ASP A 191 7.81 1.74 -1.12
C ASP A 191 8.84 1.81 0.01
N THR A 192 10.09 1.60 -0.40
CA THR A 192 11.25 1.39 0.48
C THR A 192 11.95 2.70 0.77
N ALA A 193 12.21 2.96 2.04
CA ALA A 193 13.23 3.90 2.46
C ALA A 193 14.51 3.18 2.86
N GLY A 194 15.67 3.78 2.57
CA GLY A 194 16.98 3.21 2.89
C GLY A 194 17.99 3.32 1.76
N HIS A 195 19.30 3.24 2.09
CA HIS A 195 20.46 3.45 1.21
C HIS A 195 20.19 3.08 -0.27
N ARG A 196 20.01 4.11 -1.12
CA ARG A 196 19.79 3.97 -2.58
C ARG A 196 21.03 3.51 -3.35
N THR A 197 22.12 3.20 -2.65
CA THR A 197 23.40 2.78 -3.20
C THR A 197 23.48 1.25 -3.29
N GLY A 198 23.82 0.73 -4.48
CA GLY A 198 24.54 -0.56 -4.57
C GLY A 198 23.72 -1.85 -4.42
N GLY A 199 22.50 -1.94 -4.95
CA GLY A 199 21.81 -3.22 -5.12
C GLY A 199 21.12 -3.82 -3.89
N LEU A 200 21.34 -3.26 -2.68
CA LEU A 200 20.71 -3.72 -1.43
C LEU A 200 19.18 -3.77 -1.51
N ALA A 201 18.54 -2.77 -2.12
CA ALA A 201 17.10 -2.77 -2.31
C ALA A 201 16.62 -3.94 -3.19
N ARG A 202 17.32 -4.24 -4.29
CA ARG A 202 17.00 -5.37 -5.17
C ARG A 202 17.22 -6.70 -4.45
N TRP A 203 18.31 -6.81 -3.70
CA TRP A 203 18.63 -7.99 -2.89
C TRP A 203 17.58 -8.25 -1.81
N MET A 204 17.18 -7.21 -1.06
CA MET A 204 16.11 -7.28 -0.07
C MET A 204 14.78 -7.67 -0.70
N LYS A 205 14.38 -7.01 -1.79
CA LYS A 205 13.12 -7.33 -2.50
C LYS A 205 13.12 -8.78 -3.01
N ALA A 206 14.24 -9.26 -3.55
CA ALA A 206 14.36 -10.65 -3.98
C ALA A 206 14.18 -11.64 -2.81
N ARG A 207 14.89 -11.43 -1.69
CA ARG A 207 14.74 -12.25 -0.48
C ARG A 207 13.33 -12.17 0.11
N HIS A 208 12.73 -11.00 0.11
CA HIS A 208 11.36 -10.77 0.55
C HIS A 208 10.35 -11.55 -0.30
N THR A 209 10.47 -11.49 -1.63
CA THR A 209 9.61 -12.23 -2.56
C THR A 209 9.73 -13.75 -2.37
N LEU A 210 10.95 -14.27 -2.23
CA LEU A 210 11.15 -15.69 -1.94
C LEU A 210 10.49 -16.08 -0.60
N ARG A 211 10.67 -15.25 0.43
CA ARG A 211 10.08 -15.50 1.75
C ARG A 211 8.55 -15.43 1.75
N LEU A 212 7.96 -14.50 0.98
CA LEU A 212 6.52 -14.45 0.74
C LEU A 212 6.03 -15.73 0.06
N HIS A 213 6.74 -16.21 -0.96
CA HIS A 213 6.38 -17.43 -1.69
C HIS A 213 6.44 -18.68 -0.80
N GLU A 214 7.45 -18.77 0.09
CA GLU A 214 7.58 -19.86 1.07
C GLU A 214 6.45 -19.86 2.12
N LEU A 215 6.11 -18.69 2.66
CA LEU A 215 5.15 -18.55 3.77
C LEU A 215 3.69 -18.56 3.30
N PHE A 216 3.44 -18.05 2.09
CA PHE A 216 2.12 -17.93 1.49
C PHE A 216 2.11 -18.53 0.09
N PRO A 217 2.39 -19.84 -0.05
CA PRO A 217 2.29 -20.50 -1.34
C PRO A 217 0.85 -20.34 -1.83
N ARG A 218 0.68 -20.05 -3.12
CA ARG A 218 -0.66 -20.11 -3.72
C ARG A 218 -1.24 -21.49 -3.41
N PRO A 219 -2.50 -21.62 -2.98
CA PRO A 219 -3.15 -22.93 -3.00
C PRO A 219 -3.02 -23.44 -4.44
N GLY A 220 -2.24 -24.51 -4.61
CA GLY A 220 -2.04 -25.11 -5.91
C GLY A 220 -3.41 -25.48 -6.47
N ARG A 221 -3.63 -25.23 -7.77
CA ARG A 221 -4.54 -26.11 -8.50
C ARG A 221 -3.99 -27.51 -8.25
N SER A 222 -4.78 -28.36 -7.60
CA SER A 222 -4.47 -29.78 -7.49
C SER A 222 -4.06 -30.26 -8.88
N ARG A 223 -2.83 -30.73 -9.03
CA ARG A 223 -2.55 -31.69 -10.09
C ARG A 223 -3.33 -32.93 -9.68
N SER A 224 -4.54 -33.06 -10.22
CA SER A 224 -5.22 -34.35 -10.20
C SER A 224 -4.38 -35.32 -11.05
N PRO A 225 -4.16 -36.56 -10.59
CA PRO A 225 -3.49 -37.60 -11.35
C PRO A 225 -4.22 -37.92 -12.66
#